data_AF-A0A3A8Q2R2-F1
#
_entry.id   AF-A0A3A8Q2R2-F1
#
_cell.length_a   1.000
_cell.length_b   1.000
_cell.length_c   1.000
_cell.angle_alpha   90.00
_cell.angle_beta   90.00
_cell.angle_gamma   90.00
#
_symmetry.space_group_name_H-M   'P 1'
#
loop_
_entity.id
_entity.type
_entity.pdbx_description
1 polymer ?
#
loop_
_entity_poly.entity_id
_entity_poly.type
_entity_poly.pdbx_seq_one_letter_code
_entity_poly.pdbx_strand_id
1 'polypeptide(L)'
;MGFALLGAACQPGEGTGPDGELGEESVKLRISLQGDACGVVSADATVSASDFPPIGPKALSVGNGYIEGIINNVPRGEERSVSVQAYNAAGRAVYAGASFVDVYAGSVAYTRILLKRNPYACPGTEGTGEIYIIGVLEGSTGEVDAGTVDAGSAFDAGPGPRWDAGPVLGWDAG
;
A
#
# COMPACT_ATOMS: atom_id res chain seq x y z
N MET A 1 -5.99 -52.97 26.42
CA MET A 1 -6.25 -52.58 25.01
C MET A 1 -6.67 -51.12 24.99
N GLY A 2 -5.89 -50.27 24.34
CA GLY A 2 -6.18 -48.84 24.19
C GLY A 2 -6.94 -48.55 22.90
N PHE A 3 -7.77 -47.52 22.93
CA PHE A 3 -8.26 -46.85 21.73
C PHE A 3 -7.80 -45.39 21.80
N ALA A 4 -7.00 -45.02 20.81
CA ALA A 4 -6.42 -43.71 20.64
C ALA A 4 -7.50 -42.67 20.34
N LEU A 5 -7.44 -41.56 21.07
CA LEU A 5 -8.16 -40.33 20.78
C LEU A 5 -7.56 -39.69 19.53
N LEU A 6 -8.21 -39.80 18.38
CA LEU A 6 -7.97 -38.87 17.26
C LEU A 6 -8.78 -37.60 17.52
N GLY A 7 -8.26 -36.75 18.40
CA GLY A 7 -8.62 -35.34 18.43
C GLY A 7 -7.98 -34.67 17.23
N ALA A 8 -8.80 -34.30 16.24
CA ALA A 8 -8.40 -33.34 15.23
C ALA A 8 -8.19 -31.99 15.94
N ALA A 9 -6.94 -31.70 16.29
CA ALA A 9 -6.55 -30.37 16.72
C ALA A 9 -6.62 -29.44 15.51
N CYS A 10 -7.71 -28.66 15.42
CA CYS A 10 -7.64 -27.36 14.78
C CYS A 10 -6.54 -26.57 15.50
N GLN A 11 -5.40 -26.38 14.86
CA GLN A 11 -4.41 -25.38 15.28
C GLN A 11 -5.03 -24.00 14.98
N PRO A 12 -5.30 -23.15 15.98
CA PRO A 12 -5.27 -21.72 15.75
C PRO A 12 -3.80 -21.37 15.50
N GLY A 13 -3.50 -20.82 14.31
CA GLY A 13 -2.19 -20.25 14.04
C GLY A 13 -1.84 -19.28 15.15
N GLU A 14 -0.70 -19.53 15.78
CA GLU A 14 -0.22 -18.81 16.96
C GLU A 14 -0.07 -17.33 16.61
N GLY A 15 -0.88 -16.52 17.27
CA GLY A 15 -0.66 -15.08 17.34
C GLY A 15 0.47 -14.77 18.31
N THR A 16 1.03 -13.57 18.13
CA THR A 16 1.78 -12.75 19.10
C THR A 16 3.20 -13.17 19.44
N GLY A 17 4.16 -12.67 18.66
CA GLY A 17 5.46 -12.27 19.18
C GLY A 17 5.39 -10.82 19.69
N PRO A 18 5.91 -10.49 20.89
CA PRO A 18 6.02 -9.13 21.39
C PRO A 18 7.32 -8.50 20.90
N ASP A 19 7.47 -8.36 19.60
CA ASP A 19 8.52 -7.56 18.97
C ASP A 19 7.86 -6.90 17.77
N GLY A 20 8.07 -5.60 17.58
CA GLY A 20 7.47 -4.80 16.51
C GLY A 20 7.99 -5.19 15.12
N GLU A 21 7.78 -6.46 14.73
CA GLU A 21 8.03 -6.93 13.39
C GLU A 21 7.19 -6.10 12.43
N LEU A 22 7.90 -5.40 11.55
CA LEU A 22 7.35 -4.85 10.34
C LEU A 22 6.57 -5.96 9.64
N GLY A 23 5.30 -5.72 9.36
CA GLY A 23 4.47 -6.74 8.72
C GLY A 23 4.96 -7.03 7.30
N GLU A 24 4.47 -8.10 6.68
CA GLU A 24 4.75 -8.37 5.26
C GLU A 24 3.67 -7.78 4.35
N GLU A 25 2.65 -7.14 4.93
CA GLU A 25 1.48 -6.66 4.21
C GLU A 25 1.65 -5.19 3.84
N SER A 26 0.76 -4.74 2.97
CA SER A 26 0.74 -3.41 2.39
C SER A 26 -0.66 -2.83 2.42
N VAL A 27 -0.73 -1.50 2.51
CA VAL A 27 -1.95 -0.73 2.33
C VAL A 27 -1.77 0.15 1.11
N LYS A 28 -2.56 -0.12 0.08
CA LYS A 28 -2.63 0.70 -1.13
C LYS A 28 -3.71 1.76 -0.96
N LEU A 29 -3.38 2.98 -1.34
CA LEU A 29 -4.27 4.14 -1.30
C LEU A 29 -4.56 4.60 -2.72
N ARG A 30 -5.84 4.86 -3.00
CA ARG A 30 -6.27 5.54 -4.21
C ARG A 30 -7.43 6.47 -3.91
N ILE A 31 -7.19 7.77 -4.00
CA ILE A 31 -8.09 8.81 -3.50
C ILE A 31 -8.39 9.80 -4.63
N SER A 32 -9.67 9.99 -4.97
CA SER A 32 -10.08 10.88 -6.07
C SER A 32 -9.98 12.35 -5.68
N LEU A 33 -9.35 13.18 -6.52
CA LEU A 33 -9.33 14.64 -6.39
C LEU A 33 -10.52 15.32 -7.08
N GLN A 34 -11.56 14.56 -7.43
CA GLN A 34 -12.79 15.16 -7.96
C GLN A 34 -13.39 16.13 -6.93
N GLY A 35 -13.56 17.40 -7.33
CA GLY A 35 -14.02 18.44 -6.44
C GLY A 35 -12.91 19.11 -5.61
N ASP A 36 -11.64 18.80 -5.85
CA ASP A 36 -10.53 19.56 -5.26
C ASP A 36 -10.59 21.03 -5.70
N ALA A 37 -10.87 21.90 -4.74
CA ALA A 37 -10.88 23.35 -4.90
C ALA A 37 -9.65 24.01 -4.28
N CYS A 38 -8.83 23.25 -3.55
CA CYS A 38 -7.70 23.75 -2.78
C CYS A 38 -6.36 23.56 -3.48
N GLY A 39 -6.34 22.88 -4.63
CA GLY A 39 -5.17 22.71 -5.46
C GLY A 39 -4.12 21.84 -4.77
N VAL A 40 -4.49 20.59 -4.48
CA VAL A 40 -3.61 19.60 -3.88
C VAL A 40 -2.45 19.30 -4.85
N VAL A 41 -1.22 19.35 -4.33
CA VAL A 41 0.00 19.04 -5.10
C VAL A 41 0.88 17.97 -4.43
N SER A 42 0.64 17.68 -3.16
CA SER A 42 1.34 16.64 -2.41
C SER A 42 0.43 16.08 -1.32
N ALA A 43 0.72 14.87 -0.85
CA ALA A 43 0.02 14.26 0.26
C ALA A 43 0.92 13.26 0.96
N ASP A 44 0.64 13.01 2.24
CA ASP A 44 1.31 12.00 3.05
C ASP A 44 0.27 11.10 3.72
N ALA A 45 0.65 9.86 3.97
CA ALA A 45 -0.13 8.92 4.76
C ALA A 45 0.67 8.31 5.91
N THR A 46 -0.02 7.99 7.00
CA THR A 46 0.55 7.29 8.16
C THR A 46 -0.40 6.18 8.58
N VAL A 47 0.14 4.97 8.78
CA VAL A 47 -0.60 3.83 9.36
C VAL A 47 -0.22 3.69 10.82
N SER A 48 -1.21 3.47 11.68
CA SER A 48 -0.99 3.30 13.13
C SER A 48 -2.01 2.34 13.75
N ALA A 49 -1.59 1.68 14.81
CA ALA A 49 -2.47 0.96 15.74
C ALA A 49 -1.80 0.92 17.12
N SER A 50 -2.45 0.30 18.10
CA SER A 50 -1.96 0.25 19.49
C SER A 50 -0.84 -0.76 19.73
N ASP A 51 -0.66 -1.72 18.82
CA ASP A 51 0.21 -2.90 18.94
C ASP A 51 1.50 -2.79 18.11
N PHE A 52 1.70 -1.73 17.32
CA PHE A 52 2.96 -1.47 16.61
C PHE A 52 3.27 0.04 16.49
N PRO A 53 4.55 0.43 16.33
CA PRO A 53 4.93 1.82 16.12
C PRO A 53 4.34 2.39 14.81
N PRO A 54 3.88 3.64 14.75
CA PRO A 54 3.34 4.23 13.52
C PRO A 54 4.29 4.13 12.32
N ILE A 55 3.75 3.79 11.15
CA ILE A 55 4.47 3.68 9.87
C ILE A 55 4.15 4.91 9.04
N GLY A 56 5.15 5.77 8.82
CA GLY A 56 5.02 7.02 8.06
C GLY A 56 5.59 8.22 8.82
N PRO A 57 5.38 9.45 8.32
CA PRO A 57 4.61 9.78 7.12
C PRO A 57 5.27 9.29 5.83
N LYS A 58 4.49 8.70 4.94
CA LYS A 58 4.90 8.25 3.61
C LYS A 58 4.32 9.18 2.56
N ALA A 59 5.18 9.76 1.73
CA ALA A 59 4.75 10.58 0.60
C ALA A 59 3.93 9.76 -0.40
N LEU A 60 2.82 10.35 -0.85
CA LEU A 60 1.93 9.82 -1.87
C LEU A 60 2.12 10.60 -3.18
N SER A 61 1.92 9.92 -4.30
CA SER A 61 1.92 10.52 -5.62
C SER A 61 0.62 11.28 -5.84
N VAL A 62 0.73 12.52 -6.33
CA VAL A 62 -0.43 13.35 -6.70
C VAL A 62 -0.36 13.62 -8.21
N GLY A 63 -1.35 13.16 -8.94
CA GLY A 63 -1.37 13.29 -10.39
C GLY A 63 -2.60 12.63 -11.02
N ASN A 64 -2.89 12.96 -12.27
CA ASN A 64 -4.00 12.36 -13.04
C ASN A 64 -5.38 12.44 -12.34
N GLY A 65 -5.58 13.42 -11.45
CA GLY A 65 -6.82 13.56 -10.67
C GLY A 65 -6.93 12.63 -9.46
N TYR A 66 -5.83 12.02 -9.01
CA TYR A 66 -5.79 11.15 -7.83
C TYR A 66 -4.61 11.46 -6.91
N ILE A 67 -4.78 11.09 -5.63
CA ILE A 67 -3.69 10.84 -4.68
C ILE A 67 -3.55 9.32 -4.57
N GLU A 68 -2.36 8.79 -4.84
CA GLU A 68 -2.10 7.35 -4.90
C GLU A 68 -0.80 6.98 -4.21
N GLY A 69 -0.74 5.80 -3.60
CA GLY A 69 0.50 5.29 -3.04
C GLY A 69 0.31 3.96 -2.32
N ILE A 70 1.42 3.40 -1.83
CA ILE A 70 1.44 2.14 -1.10
C ILE A 70 2.28 2.35 0.16
N ILE A 71 1.74 1.92 1.31
CA ILE A 71 2.48 1.80 2.56
C ILE A 71 2.75 0.33 2.78
N ASN A 72 4.02 -0.06 2.64
CA ASN A 72 4.47 -1.42 2.90
C ASN A 72 4.73 -1.62 4.38
N ASN A 73 5.01 -2.87 4.72
CA ASN A 73 5.48 -3.29 6.03
C ASN A 73 4.45 -3.16 7.16
N VAL A 74 3.16 -3.24 6.82
CA VAL A 74 2.05 -3.06 7.77
C VAL A 74 1.75 -4.38 8.49
N PRO A 75 1.87 -4.45 9.83
CA PRO A 75 1.53 -5.64 10.59
C PRO A 75 0.07 -6.06 10.40
N ARG A 76 -0.15 -7.37 10.27
CA ARG A 76 -1.48 -7.98 10.22
C ARG A 76 -2.28 -7.64 11.46
N GLY A 77 -3.57 -7.39 11.31
CA GLY A 77 -4.48 -7.11 12.41
C GLY A 77 -5.68 -6.28 11.97
N GLU A 78 -6.65 -6.19 12.86
CA GLU A 78 -7.86 -5.41 12.65
C GLU A 78 -7.61 -3.93 12.95
N GLU A 79 -8.49 -3.08 12.41
CA GLU A 79 -8.54 -1.65 12.74
C GLU A 79 -7.20 -0.90 12.58
N ARG A 80 -6.44 -1.20 11.52
CA ARG A 80 -5.24 -0.41 11.18
C ARG A 80 -5.69 0.98 10.74
N SER A 81 -5.37 1.99 11.54
CA SER A 81 -5.77 3.37 11.25
C SER A 81 -4.87 3.97 10.19
N VAL A 82 -5.44 4.34 9.06
CA VAL A 82 -4.76 4.99 7.94
C VAL A 82 -5.18 6.45 7.94
N SER A 83 -4.25 7.33 8.28
CA SER A 83 -4.44 8.78 8.24
C SER A 83 -3.78 9.37 7.01
N VAL A 84 -4.43 10.34 6.37
CA VAL A 84 -3.94 11.01 5.17
C VAL A 84 -4.06 12.52 5.35
N GLN A 85 -3.02 13.24 4.95
CA GLN A 85 -2.99 14.70 4.86
C GLN A 85 -2.59 15.12 3.46
N ALA A 86 -3.33 16.05 2.87
CA ALA A 86 -3.08 16.58 1.55
C ALA A 86 -2.76 18.08 1.62
N TYR A 87 -1.77 18.51 0.84
CA TYR A 87 -1.18 19.84 0.90
C TYR A 87 -1.25 20.57 -0.44
N ASN A 88 -1.45 21.87 -0.37
CA ASN A 88 -1.39 22.76 -1.53
C ASN A 88 0.05 23.23 -1.82
N ALA A 89 0.22 24.01 -2.89
CA ALA A 89 1.52 24.55 -3.30
C ALA A 89 2.18 25.48 -2.26
N ALA A 90 1.43 25.96 -1.27
CA ALA A 90 1.95 26.75 -0.15
C ALA A 90 2.40 25.87 1.04
N GLY A 91 2.36 24.54 0.90
CA GLY A 91 2.71 23.58 1.95
C GLY A 91 1.70 23.50 3.10
N ARG A 92 0.46 23.98 2.90
CA ARG A 92 -0.58 23.96 3.95
C ARG A 92 -1.44 22.72 3.80
N ALA A 93 -1.75 22.05 4.92
CA ALA A 93 -2.69 20.93 4.95
C ALA A 93 -4.12 21.43 4.67
N VAL A 94 -4.61 21.14 3.46
CA VAL A 94 -5.90 21.61 2.95
C VAL A 94 -7.00 20.55 3.04
N TYR A 95 -6.63 19.27 3.06
CA TYR A 95 -7.54 18.17 3.38
C TYR A 95 -6.87 17.19 4.34
N ALA A 96 -7.65 16.61 5.25
CA ALA A 96 -7.18 15.55 6.14
C ALA A 96 -8.30 14.57 6.48
N GLY A 97 -7.96 13.31 6.70
CA GLY A 97 -8.91 12.28 7.08
C GLY A 97 -8.23 11.02 7.58
N ALA A 98 -9.01 10.14 8.19
CA ALA A 98 -8.55 8.84 8.61
C ALA A 98 -9.65 7.79 8.39
N SER A 99 -9.25 6.55 8.19
CA SER A 99 -10.14 5.39 8.15
C SER A 99 -9.45 4.18 8.74
N PHE A 100 -10.23 3.14 9.04
CA PHE A 100 -9.73 1.87 9.54
C PHE A 100 -9.83 0.81 8.45
N VAL A 101 -8.77 0.02 8.31
CA VAL A 101 -8.69 -1.12 7.41
C VAL A 101 -8.21 -2.34 8.19
N ASP A 102 -8.84 -3.48 7.95
CA ASP A 102 -8.35 -4.74 8.47
C ASP A 102 -7.30 -5.32 7.52
N VAL A 103 -6.20 -5.81 8.05
CA VAL A 103 -5.07 -6.32 7.27
C VAL A 103 -4.89 -7.80 7.59
N TYR A 104 -5.27 -8.66 6.65
CA TYR A 104 -5.20 -10.11 6.78
C TYR A 104 -4.24 -10.70 5.74
N ALA A 105 -3.59 -11.81 6.10
CA ALA A 105 -2.74 -12.55 5.18
C ALA A 105 -3.52 -13.02 3.94
N GLY A 106 -2.96 -12.79 2.75
CA GLY A 106 -3.47 -13.33 1.49
C GLY A 106 -4.88 -12.89 1.11
N SER A 107 -5.39 -11.82 1.74
CA SER A 107 -6.77 -11.35 1.57
C SER A 107 -6.80 -9.86 1.28
N VAL A 108 -7.68 -9.44 0.37
CA VAL A 108 -7.89 -8.02 0.09
C VAL A 108 -9.08 -7.49 0.87
N ALA A 109 -8.82 -6.54 1.76
CA ALA A 109 -9.84 -5.78 2.47
C ALA A 109 -10.00 -4.40 1.83
N TYR A 110 -11.25 -3.96 1.66
CA TYR A 110 -11.59 -2.67 1.09
C TYR A 110 -12.24 -1.78 2.14
N THR A 111 -11.78 -0.55 2.26
CA THR A 111 -12.47 0.48 3.03
C THR A 111 -12.46 1.81 2.30
N ARG A 112 -13.32 2.73 2.74
CA ARG A 112 -13.39 4.08 2.23
C ARG A 112 -12.71 5.04 3.19
N ILE A 113 -11.92 5.97 2.67
CA ILE A 113 -11.42 7.11 3.42
C ILE A 113 -12.06 8.40 2.92
N LEU A 114 -12.40 9.29 3.84
CA LEU A 114 -13.02 10.58 3.59
C LEU A 114 -12.06 11.68 4.07
N LEU A 115 -11.54 12.50 3.15
CA LEU A 115 -10.72 13.66 3.54
C LEU A 115 -11.60 14.90 3.65
N LYS A 116 -11.53 15.56 4.81
CA LYS A 116 -12.27 16.79 5.12
C LYS A 116 -11.42 18.01 4.83
N ARG A 117 -12.02 18.99 4.16
CA ARG A 117 -11.40 20.29 3.87
C ARG A 117 -11.08 21.05 5.16
N ASN A 118 -9.91 21.66 5.22
CA ASN A 118 -9.54 22.63 6.24
C ASN A 118 -9.97 24.05 5.79
N PRO A 119 -10.99 24.66 6.42
CA PRO A 119 -11.51 25.96 6.01
C PRO A 119 -10.52 27.12 6.25
N TYR A 120 -9.53 26.95 7.13
CA TYR A 120 -8.52 27.97 7.42
C TYR A 120 -7.36 27.95 6.43
N ALA A 121 -6.97 26.75 5.99
CA ALA A 121 -5.89 26.57 5.01
C ALA A 121 -6.37 26.76 3.56
N CYS A 122 -7.67 26.55 3.32
CA CYS A 122 -8.33 26.72 2.04
C CYS A 122 -9.69 27.44 2.26
N PRO A 123 -9.68 28.78 2.40
CA PRO A 123 -10.91 29.56 2.60
C PRO A 123 -11.70 29.73 1.29
N GLY A 124 -13.00 29.40 1.32
CA GLY A 124 -13.98 29.78 0.29
C GLY A 124 -13.94 29.04 -1.05
N THR A 125 -15.05 28.41 -1.39
CA THR A 125 -15.68 28.37 -2.73
C THR A 125 -17.15 28.09 -2.41
N GLU A 126 -18.08 28.83 -3.01
CA GLU A 126 -19.49 28.86 -2.61
C GLU A 126 -20.09 27.46 -2.32
N GLY A 127 -20.66 27.29 -1.13
CA GLY A 127 -21.27 26.04 -0.65
C GLY A 127 -20.89 25.74 0.80
N THR A 128 -21.88 25.45 1.64
CA THR A 128 -21.69 24.95 3.03
C THR A 128 -21.19 23.50 3.09
N GLY A 129 -20.81 22.91 1.95
CA GLY A 129 -20.67 21.46 1.80
C GLY A 129 -19.28 20.96 2.09
N GLU A 130 -19.19 20.05 3.04
CA GLU A 130 -18.11 19.09 3.19
C GLU A 130 -17.80 18.46 1.82
N ILE A 131 -16.68 18.84 1.20
CA ILE A 131 -16.22 18.17 -0.02
C ILE A 131 -15.52 16.90 0.44
N TYR A 132 -16.20 15.79 0.21
CA TYR A 132 -15.77 14.45 0.55
C TYR A 132 -14.91 13.88 -0.56
N ILE A 133 -13.60 13.94 -0.36
CA ILE A 133 -12.68 13.20 -1.19
C ILE A 133 -12.73 11.74 -0.71
N ILE A 134 -13.35 10.88 -1.52
CA ILE A 134 -13.48 9.43 -1.25
C ILE A 134 -12.30 8.72 -1.91
N GLY A 135 -11.57 7.95 -1.10
CA GLY A 135 -10.59 6.99 -1.60
C GLY A 135 -10.90 5.57 -1.20
N VAL A 136 -10.33 4.64 -1.95
CA VAL A 136 -10.32 3.20 -1.63
C VAL A 136 -8.97 2.88 -1.00
N LEU A 137 -9.02 2.17 0.13
CA LEU A 137 -7.85 1.52 0.72
C LEU A 137 -7.95 0.02 0.45
N GLU A 138 -6.86 -0.57 -0.02
CA GLU A 138 -6.75 -2.01 -0.26
C GLU A 138 -5.63 -2.56 0.63
N GLY A 139 -5.96 -3.52 1.51
CA GLY A 139 -4.94 -4.34 2.17
C GLY A 139 -4.46 -5.43 1.21
N SER A 140 -3.15 -5.63 1.06
CA SER A 140 -2.60 -6.70 0.22
C SER A 140 -1.31 -7.28 0.79
N THR A 141 -1.01 -8.54 0.49
CA THR A 141 0.32 -9.11 0.72
C THR A 141 1.34 -8.29 -0.04
N GLY A 142 2.41 -7.89 0.65
CA GLY A 142 3.44 -7.03 0.11
C GLY A 142 3.90 -7.51 -1.26
N GLU A 143 3.92 -6.58 -2.22
CA GLU A 143 4.67 -6.78 -3.43
C GLU A 143 6.14 -6.75 -3.01
N VAL A 144 6.75 -7.93 -2.90
CA VAL A 144 8.20 -8.03 -2.75
C VAL A 144 8.76 -7.37 -4.00
N ASP A 145 9.44 -6.23 -3.85
CA ASP A 145 10.25 -5.67 -4.92
C ASP A 145 11.14 -6.81 -5.43
N ALA A 146 10.85 -7.33 -6.61
CA ALA A 146 11.64 -8.35 -7.30
C ALA A 146 12.92 -7.67 -7.80
N GLY A 147 13.78 -7.33 -6.86
CA GLY A 147 14.98 -6.55 -7.05
C GLY A 147 16.04 -7.02 -6.07
N THR A 148 16.40 -8.30 -6.18
CA THR A 148 17.75 -8.90 -6.09
C THR A 148 17.55 -10.37 -5.70
N VAL A 149 17.28 -11.23 -6.67
CA VAL A 149 17.52 -12.66 -6.47
C VAL A 149 19.04 -12.85 -6.50
N ASP A 150 19.65 -12.97 -5.32
CA ASP A 150 20.93 -13.66 -5.23
C ASP A 150 20.71 -15.06 -5.80
N ALA A 151 21.23 -15.25 -7.02
CA ALA A 151 21.17 -16.48 -7.77
C ALA A 151 21.98 -17.56 -7.01
N GLY A 152 21.28 -18.26 -6.11
CA GLY A 152 21.85 -19.28 -5.26
C GLY A 152 20.97 -20.51 -5.18
N SER A 153 20.82 -21.23 -6.30
CA SER A 153 20.81 -22.70 -6.41
C SER A 153 20.30 -23.09 -7.80
N ALA A 154 21.21 -23.67 -8.59
CA ALA A 154 20.95 -24.15 -9.93
C ALA A 154 19.85 -25.23 -9.91
N PHE A 155 18.72 -24.93 -10.55
CA PHE A 155 17.85 -25.96 -11.09
C PHE A 155 18.22 -26.15 -12.56
N ASP A 156 18.74 -27.34 -12.84
CA ASP A 156 19.04 -27.89 -14.16
C ASP A 156 17.77 -27.85 -15.04
N ALA A 157 17.67 -26.82 -15.87
CA ALA A 157 16.73 -26.76 -16.97
C ALA A 157 17.51 -27.14 -18.24
N GLY A 158 17.18 -28.32 -18.78
CA GLY A 158 17.77 -28.89 -20.00
C GLY A 158 17.73 -27.97 -21.23
N PRO A 159 18.29 -28.44 -22.36
CA PRO A 159 18.69 -27.58 -23.48
C PRO A 159 17.50 -26.82 -24.07
N GLY A 160 17.52 -25.50 -23.87
CA GLY A 160 16.54 -24.57 -24.43
C GLY A 160 16.62 -24.46 -25.96
N PRO A 161 15.55 -23.98 -26.61
CA PRO A 161 15.50 -23.88 -28.07
C PRO A 161 16.35 -22.72 -28.58
N ARG A 162 17.19 -23.04 -29.58
CA ARG A 162 17.99 -22.10 -30.37
C ARG A 162 17.07 -21.14 -31.15
N TRP A 163 17.20 -19.85 -30.90
CA TRP A 163 16.61 -18.82 -31.77
C TRP A 163 17.68 -18.31 -32.73
N ASP A 164 17.32 -18.37 -34.01
CA ASP A 164 18.07 -18.00 -35.20
C ASP A 164 18.74 -16.63 -35.07
N ALA A 165 20.01 -16.59 -35.46
CA ALA A 165 20.78 -15.36 -35.56
C ALA A 165 20.23 -14.47 -36.70
N GLY A 166 19.92 -13.22 -36.37
CA GLY A 166 19.64 -12.18 -37.36
C GLY A 166 20.84 -11.89 -38.28
N PRO A 167 20.63 -11.20 -39.42
CA PRO A 167 21.63 -11.06 -40.46
C PRO A 167 22.72 -10.06 -40.06
N VAL A 168 23.99 -10.48 -40.15
CA VAL A 168 25.15 -9.60 -40.09
C VAL A 168 25.38 -8.96 -41.48
N LEU A 169 25.06 -7.67 -41.59
CA LEU A 169 25.62 -6.79 -42.63
C LEU A 169 26.75 -5.98 -42.00
N GLY A 170 27.97 -6.14 -42.52
CA GLY A 170 29.14 -5.34 -42.13
C GLY A 170 30.41 -5.83 -42.82
N TRP A 171 30.93 -5.00 -43.72
CA TRP A 171 32.01 -5.24 -44.67
C TRP A 171 33.42 -5.39 -44.08
N ASP A 172 34.27 -6.06 -44.87
CA ASP A 172 35.73 -5.96 -45.07
C ASP A 172 36.71 -6.06 -43.88
N ALA A 173 37.58 -7.09 -43.94
CA ALA A 173 39.04 -6.92 -43.99
C ALA A 173 39.77 -8.28 -44.12
N GLY A 174 40.67 -8.40 -45.11
CA GLY A 174 41.82 -9.33 -45.09
C GLY A 174 41.75 -10.53 -46.02
#